data_AF-A0A316AZ50-F1
#
_entry.id   AF-A0A316AZ50-F1
#
_cell.length_a   1.000
_cell.length_b   1.000
_cell.length_c   1.000
_cell.angle_alpha   90.00
_cell.angle_beta   90.00
_cell.angle_gamma   90.00
#
_symmetry.space_group_name_H-M   'P 1'
#
loop_
_entity.id
_entity.type
_entity.pdbx_description
1 polymer ?
#
loop_
_entity_poly.entity_id
_entity_poly.type
_entity_poly.pdbx_seq_one_letter_code
_entity_poly.pdbx_strand_id
1 'polypeptide(L)'
;MLYALTAILVALIVYGIVRGHSLREISGMAWSGVGVAKNIFIVMLMVGVMTALWRASGTVAYIVSVTSGALQPAFFLPAAFVLNSLLSALTGTSVGTAATMGSICMSVGCAMGISPAVCGGAILSGAFFGDRCSPVSTSALLVAQVTGTNIYDNIRGMIRTCILPFVLSLGIFAGTGYLMESASTATNVTDIFSQFYNLHWTLLFPAATILILACLRVNIKLNMAISILLSAILAWSMQGMAPEKICETMIFGYSAPEDISEMLSGGGLLGMLKMCGTILISLTFVGLIKGTGILEKVKVLISRLSHRISPFGCTLFTAILTSMTSCNQTMSIVLTNEMCESVVTDKNKRALFIENSSVVVAGIIPWSMASLVPLGAMGAPTSSVLFAAYLYLIFIFQWITEKRN
;
A
#
# COMPACT_ATOMS: atom_id res chain seq x y z
N MET A 1 2.18 2.86 17.75
CA MET A 1 3.20 2.90 16.69
C MET A 1 4.06 4.16 16.75
N LEU A 2 3.48 5.36 16.74
CA LEU A 2 4.24 6.63 16.82
C LEU A 2 5.27 6.63 17.96
N TYR A 3 4.85 6.28 19.18
CA TYR A 3 5.74 6.20 20.35
C TYR A 3 6.90 5.19 20.21
N ALA A 4 6.66 4.06 19.55
CA ALA A 4 7.69 3.06 19.30
C ALA A 4 8.70 3.56 18.27
N LEU A 5 8.23 4.19 17.19
CA LEU A 5 9.10 4.79 16.17
C LEU A 5 9.93 5.95 16.74
N THR A 6 9.35 6.78 17.61
CA THR A 6 10.11 7.84 18.28
C THR A 6 11.17 7.28 19.23
N ALA A 7 10.87 6.21 19.97
CA ALA A 7 11.86 5.56 20.85
C ALA A 7 13.04 4.97 20.07
N ILE A 8 12.75 4.32 18.93
CA ILE A 8 13.77 3.78 18.03
C ILE A 8 14.61 4.91 17.41
N LEU A 9 13.97 6.01 17.02
CA LEU A 9 14.68 7.18 16.49
C LEU A 9 15.65 7.76 17.52
N VAL A 10 15.21 7.90 18.78
CA VAL A 10 16.08 8.35 19.89
C VAL A 10 17.25 7.40 20.09
N ALA A 11 17.00 6.08 20.08
CA ALA A 11 18.06 5.08 20.21
C ALA A 11 19.10 5.16 19.08
N LEU A 12 18.69 5.42 17.83
CA LEU A 12 19.61 5.61 16.72
C LEU A 12 20.42 6.90 16.81
N ILE A 13 19.80 7.99 17.27
CA ILE A 13 20.52 9.25 17.49
C ILE A 13 21.59 9.05 18.56
N VAL A 14 21.24 8.40 19.68
CA VAL A 14 22.19 8.05 20.75
C VAL A 14 23.30 7.15 20.20
N TYR A 15 22.97 6.13 19.40
CA TYR A 15 23.96 5.27 18.77
C TYR A 15 24.92 6.05 17.85
N GLY A 16 24.39 6.97 17.03
CA GLY A 16 25.19 7.84 16.16
C GLY A 16 26.19 8.67 16.96
N ILE A 17 25.74 9.27 18.07
CA ILE A 17 26.60 10.04 18.98
C ILE A 17 27.69 9.16 19.60
N VAL A 18 27.32 7.97 20.11
CA VAL A 18 28.28 7.00 20.69
C VAL A 18 29.31 6.54 19.66
N ARG A 19 28.97 6.56 18.37
CA ARG A 19 29.88 6.20 17.25
C ARG A 19 30.74 7.35 16.76
N GLY A 20 30.67 8.52 17.40
CA GLY A 20 31.49 9.67 17.08
C GLY A 20 30.93 10.57 15.97
N HIS A 21 29.69 10.35 15.53
CA HIS A 21 29.05 11.27 14.59
C HIS A 21 28.63 12.56 15.29
N SER A 22 28.95 13.70 14.68
CA SER A 22 28.51 15.00 15.18
C SER A 22 26.98 15.16 15.02
N LEU A 23 26.34 15.97 15.88
CA LEU A 23 24.90 16.27 15.75
C LEU A 23 24.52 16.84 14.37
N ARG A 24 25.47 17.55 13.72
CA ARG A 24 25.30 18.09 12.37
C ARG A 24 25.33 17.01 11.29
N GLU A 25 26.16 15.99 11.45
CA GLU A 25 26.15 14.82 10.57
C GLU A 25 24.86 14.02 10.74
N ILE A 26 24.43 13.79 11.98
CA ILE A 26 23.19 13.08 12.30
C ILE A 26 21.98 13.80 11.69
N SER A 27 21.92 15.14 11.78
CA SER A 27 20.84 15.91 11.16
C SER A 27 20.91 15.89 9.63
N GLY A 28 22.10 15.90 9.04
CA GLY A 28 22.30 15.71 7.59
C GLY A 28 21.83 14.33 7.11
N MET A 29 22.15 13.27 7.86
CA MET A 29 21.70 11.90 7.59
C MET A 29 20.18 11.78 7.68
N ALA A 30 19.58 12.34 8.74
CA ALA A 30 18.13 12.45 8.90
C ALA A 30 17.47 13.16 7.72
N TRP A 31 18.02 14.32 7.30
CA TRP A 31 17.48 15.11 6.20
C TRP A 31 17.57 14.38 4.85
N SER A 32 18.62 13.59 4.63
CA SER A 32 18.77 12.78 3.42
C SER A 32 17.62 11.78 3.23
N GLY A 33 17.03 11.27 4.33
CA GLY A 33 15.86 10.40 4.29
C GLY A 33 14.56 11.15 3.96
N VAL A 34 14.44 12.41 4.40
CA VAL A 34 13.24 13.25 4.20
C VAL A 34 13.15 13.79 2.77
N GLY A 35 14.25 13.84 2.00
CA GLY A 35 14.25 14.35 0.62
C GLY A 35 13.24 13.69 -0.32
N VAL A 36 12.87 12.42 -0.05
CA VAL A 36 11.86 11.66 -0.83
C VAL A 36 10.42 11.94 -0.36
N ALA A 37 10.23 12.50 0.84
CA ALA A 37 8.94 12.67 1.49
C ALA A 37 8.01 13.65 0.80
N LYS A 38 8.54 14.68 0.11
CA LYS A 38 7.73 15.78 -0.45
C LYS A 38 6.62 15.28 -1.37
N ASN A 39 6.94 14.39 -2.31
CA ASN A 39 5.96 13.86 -3.24
C ASN A 39 4.94 12.95 -2.54
N ILE A 40 5.39 12.15 -1.58
CA ILE A 40 4.54 11.25 -0.79
C ILE A 40 3.52 12.07 0.00
N PHE A 41 3.96 13.13 0.68
CA PHE A 41 3.06 13.99 1.48
C PHE A 41 2.02 14.69 0.62
N ILE A 42 2.38 15.20 -0.55
CA ILE A 42 1.41 15.81 -1.46
C ILE A 42 0.33 14.78 -1.82
N VAL A 43 0.71 13.56 -2.21
CA VAL A 43 -0.26 12.52 -2.58
C VAL A 43 -1.14 12.16 -1.39
N MET A 44 -0.58 11.96 -0.19
CA MET A 44 -1.37 11.62 1.01
C MET A 44 -2.36 12.73 1.39
N LEU A 45 -1.95 13.99 1.34
CA LEU A 45 -2.85 15.11 1.59
C LEU A 45 -3.99 15.15 0.57
N MET A 46 -3.69 14.89 -0.71
CA MET A 46 -4.71 14.77 -1.75
C MET A 46 -5.66 13.59 -1.51
N VAL A 47 -5.18 12.45 -1.00
CA VAL A 47 -6.05 11.32 -0.60
C VAL A 47 -7.02 11.79 0.47
N GLY A 48 -6.52 12.47 1.51
CA GLY A 48 -7.35 12.98 2.60
C GLY A 48 -8.50 13.84 2.08
N VAL A 49 -8.17 14.85 1.25
CA VAL A 49 -9.16 15.74 0.63
C VAL A 49 -10.12 14.97 -0.27
N MET A 50 -9.60 14.13 -1.17
CA MET A 50 -10.40 13.34 -2.11
C MET A 50 -11.41 12.46 -1.38
N THR A 51 -10.95 11.70 -0.39
CA THR A 51 -11.80 10.77 0.36
C THR A 51 -12.84 11.49 1.21
N ALA A 52 -12.57 12.71 1.71
CA ALA A 52 -13.60 13.53 2.37
C ALA A 52 -14.64 14.03 1.37
N LEU A 53 -14.21 14.56 0.22
CA LEU A 53 -15.13 15.09 -0.78
C LEU A 53 -15.96 14.01 -1.46
N TRP A 54 -15.45 12.78 -1.59
CA TRP A 54 -16.21 11.64 -2.09
C TRP A 54 -17.34 11.22 -1.15
N ARG A 55 -17.15 11.39 0.17
CA ARG A 55 -18.21 11.20 1.15
C ARG A 55 -19.21 12.34 1.09
N ALA A 56 -18.71 13.57 1.00
CA ALA A 56 -19.55 14.77 0.88
C ALA A 56 -20.40 14.81 -0.39
N SER A 57 -19.87 14.36 -1.54
CA SER A 57 -20.57 14.33 -2.82
C SER A 57 -21.61 13.21 -2.91
N GLY A 58 -21.54 12.21 -2.02
CA GLY A 58 -22.35 10.99 -2.10
C GLY A 58 -21.78 9.94 -3.05
N THR A 59 -20.56 10.11 -3.59
CA THR A 59 -19.90 9.11 -4.43
C THR A 59 -19.68 7.80 -3.67
N VAL A 60 -19.21 7.84 -2.41
CA VAL A 60 -19.08 6.62 -1.60
C VAL A 60 -20.45 5.99 -1.33
N ALA A 61 -21.44 6.79 -0.93
CA ALA A 61 -22.80 6.32 -0.65
C ALA A 61 -23.43 5.64 -1.88
N TYR A 62 -23.27 6.24 -3.07
CA TYR A 62 -23.78 5.67 -4.31
C TYR A 62 -23.09 4.35 -4.68
N ILE A 63 -21.74 4.30 -4.63
CA ILE A 63 -21.00 3.06 -4.89
C ILE A 63 -21.45 1.97 -3.92
N VAL A 64 -21.53 2.28 -2.63
CA VAL A 64 -21.98 1.33 -1.61
C VAL A 64 -23.39 0.84 -1.93
N SER A 65 -24.35 1.72 -2.23
CA SER A 65 -25.74 1.35 -2.55
C SER A 65 -25.87 0.42 -3.76
N VAL A 66 -25.08 0.66 -4.81
CA VAL A 66 -25.07 -0.21 -6.00
C VAL A 66 -24.39 -1.54 -5.67
N THR A 67 -23.28 -1.50 -4.94
CA THR A 67 -22.55 -2.73 -4.58
C THR A 67 -23.28 -3.56 -3.55
N SER A 68 -24.00 -3.00 -2.60
CA SER A 68 -24.76 -3.77 -1.60
C SER A 68 -25.99 -4.45 -2.22
N GLY A 69 -26.60 -3.83 -3.23
CA GLY A 69 -27.70 -4.44 -3.99
C GLY A 69 -27.24 -5.50 -5.00
N ALA A 70 -26.07 -5.35 -5.60
CA ALA A 70 -25.58 -6.23 -6.68
C ALA A 70 -24.51 -7.27 -6.25
N LEU A 71 -23.73 -6.97 -5.20
CA LEU A 71 -22.65 -7.80 -4.66
C LEU A 71 -22.92 -8.10 -3.18
N GLN A 72 -23.01 -9.39 -2.84
CA GLN A 72 -22.91 -9.78 -1.43
C GLN A 72 -21.52 -9.40 -0.88
N PRO A 73 -21.38 -9.06 0.42
CA PRO A 73 -20.08 -8.80 1.07
C PRO A 73 -19.01 -9.87 0.76
N ALA A 74 -19.45 -11.11 0.54
CA ALA A 74 -18.63 -12.24 0.09
C ALA A 74 -17.77 -11.96 -1.15
N PHE A 75 -18.26 -11.13 -2.09
CA PHE A 75 -17.55 -10.81 -3.33
C PHE A 75 -16.72 -9.52 -3.23
N PHE A 76 -16.91 -8.72 -2.19
CA PHE A 76 -16.23 -7.43 -2.07
C PHE A 76 -14.71 -7.59 -1.88
N LEU A 77 -14.27 -8.42 -0.94
CA LEU A 77 -12.83 -8.62 -0.68
C LEU A 77 -12.08 -9.18 -1.90
N PRO A 78 -12.58 -10.22 -2.60
CA PRO A 78 -12.02 -10.66 -3.87
C PRO A 78 -11.99 -9.55 -4.93
N ALA A 79 -13.08 -8.79 -5.07
CA ALA A 79 -13.15 -7.70 -6.04
C ALA A 79 -12.13 -6.61 -5.72
N ALA A 80 -12.00 -6.21 -4.45
CA ALA A 80 -11.00 -5.25 -4.01
C ALA A 80 -9.57 -5.74 -4.33
N PHE A 81 -9.27 -7.01 -4.05
CA PHE A 81 -7.98 -7.61 -4.42
C PHE A 81 -7.72 -7.56 -5.93
N VAL A 82 -8.70 -7.94 -6.76
CA VAL A 82 -8.56 -7.98 -8.23
C VAL A 82 -8.47 -6.57 -8.83
N LEU A 83 -9.31 -5.63 -8.39
CA LEU A 83 -9.29 -4.25 -8.90
C LEU A 83 -7.96 -3.57 -8.61
N ASN A 84 -7.43 -3.73 -7.40
CA ASN A 84 -6.12 -3.20 -7.04
C ASN A 84 -4.98 -3.93 -7.79
N SER A 85 -5.12 -5.24 -8.03
CA SER A 85 -4.19 -6.00 -8.87
C SER A 85 -4.10 -5.46 -10.29
N LEU A 86 -5.25 -5.25 -10.93
CA LEU A 86 -5.32 -4.75 -12.31
C LEU A 86 -4.80 -3.32 -12.40
N LEU A 87 -5.23 -2.43 -11.49
CA LEU A 87 -4.78 -1.06 -11.50
C LEU A 87 -3.27 -0.96 -11.25
N SER A 88 -2.73 -1.75 -10.33
CA SER A 88 -1.30 -1.75 -10.04
C SER A 88 -0.48 -2.35 -11.18
N ALA A 89 -1.00 -3.34 -11.90
CA ALA A 89 -0.36 -3.87 -13.11
C ALA A 89 -0.29 -2.81 -14.23
N LEU A 90 -1.34 -1.98 -14.38
CA LEU A 90 -1.38 -0.91 -15.37
C LEU A 90 -0.48 0.27 -15.01
N THR A 91 -0.45 0.65 -13.73
CA THR A 91 0.25 1.85 -13.23
C THR A 91 1.69 1.56 -12.82
N GLY A 92 2.04 0.31 -12.52
CA GLY A 92 3.36 -0.11 -12.03
C GLY A 92 3.72 0.50 -10.68
N THR A 93 2.72 0.74 -9.82
CA THR A 93 2.96 1.30 -8.49
C THR A 93 1.93 0.84 -7.46
N SER A 94 2.44 0.19 -6.41
CA SER A 94 1.66 -0.17 -5.22
C SER A 94 1.16 1.05 -4.44
N VAL A 95 2.01 2.07 -4.26
CA VAL A 95 1.65 3.32 -3.56
C VAL A 95 0.55 4.08 -4.31
N GLY A 96 0.71 4.24 -5.62
CA GLY A 96 -0.27 4.97 -6.41
C GLY A 96 -1.62 4.26 -6.48
N THR A 97 -1.59 2.93 -6.58
CA THR A 97 -2.80 2.09 -6.50
C THR A 97 -3.50 2.23 -5.16
N ALA A 98 -2.75 2.15 -4.05
CA ALA A 98 -3.31 2.30 -2.71
C ALA A 98 -3.93 3.69 -2.48
N ALA A 99 -3.29 4.75 -2.98
CA ALA A 99 -3.82 6.12 -2.90
C ALA A 99 -5.11 6.31 -3.71
N THR A 100 -5.25 5.59 -4.82
CA THR A 100 -6.40 5.70 -5.73
C THR A 100 -7.41 4.58 -5.45
N MET A 101 -7.37 3.45 -6.17
CA MET A 101 -8.31 2.35 -5.98
C MET A 101 -8.33 1.81 -4.56
N GLY A 102 -7.20 1.81 -3.86
CA GLY A 102 -7.15 1.35 -2.48
C GLY A 102 -7.99 2.21 -1.55
N SER A 103 -7.89 3.54 -1.63
CA SER A 103 -8.70 4.44 -0.80
C SER A 103 -10.20 4.37 -1.12
N ILE A 104 -10.54 4.05 -2.37
CA ILE A 104 -11.92 3.76 -2.81
C ILE A 104 -12.43 2.49 -2.15
N CYS A 105 -11.74 1.36 -2.36
CA CYS A 105 -12.10 0.08 -1.77
C CYS A 105 -12.12 0.16 -0.24
N MET A 106 -11.21 0.92 0.37
CA MET A 106 -11.20 1.11 1.80
C MET A 106 -12.45 1.84 2.29
N SER A 107 -12.83 2.94 1.63
CA SER A 107 -14.01 3.73 2.01
C SER A 107 -15.29 2.92 1.86
N VAL A 108 -15.44 2.18 0.76
CA VAL A 108 -16.58 1.29 0.50
C VAL A 108 -16.60 0.13 1.50
N GLY A 109 -15.46 -0.52 1.75
CA GLY A 109 -15.35 -1.64 2.68
C GLY A 109 -15.71 -1.24 4.11
N CYS A 110 -15.22 -0.08 4.59
CA CYS A 110 -15.61 0.46 5.89
C CYS A 110 -17.12 0.75 5.96
N ALA A 111 -17.69 1.35 4.91
CA ALA A 111 -19.13 1.61 4.86
C ALA A 111 -19.95 0.31 4.83
N MET A 112 -19.41 -0.80 4.32
CA MET A 112 -20.04 -2.12 4.39
C MET A 112 -19.83 -2.84 5.73
N GLY A 113 -19.15 -2.21 6.71
CA GLY A 113 -18.84 -2.81 8.01
C GLY A 113 -17.69 -3.82 7.98
N ILE A 114 -16.92 -3.88 6.88
CA ILE A 114 -15.78 -4.77 6.77
C ILE A 114 -14.63 -4.23 7.63
N SER A 115 -14.00 -5.12 8.41
CA SER A 115 -12.84 -4.75 9.23
C SER A 115 -11.77 -4.02 8.38
N PRO A 116 -11.35 -2.80 8.78
CA PRO A 116 -10.31 -2.04 8.12
C PRO A 116 -9.01 -2.83 7.87
N ALA A 117 -8.67 -3.74 8.80
CA ALA A 117 -7.46 -4.55 8.68
C ALA A 117 -7.58 -5.62 7.58
N VAL A 118 -8.73 -6.28 7.45
CA VAL A 118 -8.96 -7.31 6.43
C VAL A 118 -9.07 -6.67 5.05
N CYS A 119 -9.82 -5.57 4.94
CA CYS A 119 -9.94 -4.81 3.69
C CYS A 119 -8.57 -4.28 3.24
N GLY A 120 -7.81 -3.66 4.14
CA GLY A 120 -6.46 -3.19 3.87
C GLY A 120 -5.52 -4.30 3.42
N GLY A 121 -5.63 -5.51 3.99
CA GLY A 121 -4.84 -6.67 3.59
C GLY A 121 -5.13 -7.14 2.16
N ALA A 122 -6.41 -7.15 1.77
CA ALA A 122 -6.83 -7.47 0.40
C ALA A 122 -6.32 -6.43 -0.62
N ILE A 123 -6.45 -5.15 -0.29
CA ILE A 123 -5.96 -4.05 -1.12
C ILE A 123 -4.43 -4.10 -1.26
N LEU A 124 -3.71 -4.26 -0.15
CA LEU A 124 -2.24 -4.34 -0.14
C LEU A 124 -1.74 -5.54 -0.96
N SER A 125 -2.42 -6.70 -0.83
CA SER A 125 -2.15 -7.89 -1.62
C SER A 125 -2.26 -7.62 -3.12
N GLY A 126 -3.33 -6.95 -3.55
CA GLY A 126 -3.54 -6.64 -4.97
C GLY A 126 -2.54 -5.61 -5.47
N ALA A 127 -2.31 -4.55 -4.69
CA ALA A 127 -1.35 -3.51 -5.03
C ALA A 127 0.06 -4.07 -5.27
N PHE A 128 0.55 -4.98 -4.41
CA PHE A 128 1.86 -5.60 -4.59
C PHE A 128 1.89 -6.64 -5.72
N PHE A 129 0.81 -7.41 -5.91
CA PHE A 129 0.73 -8.35 -7.03
C PHE A 129 0.87 -7.62 -8.37
N GLY A 130 0.09 -6.56 -8.57
CA GLY A 130 0.10 -5.83 -9.85
C GLY A 130 1.41 -5.08 -10.06
N ASP A 131 1.95 -4.44 -9.02
CA ASP A 131 3.22 -3.70 -9.09
C ASP A 131 4.34 -4.64 -9.56
N ARG A 132 4.46 -5.80 -8.91
CA ARG A 132 5.45 -6.82 -9.24
C ARG A 132 5.30 -7.36 -10.67
N CYS A 133 4.08 -7.50 -11.20
CA CYS A 133 3.85 -8.03 -12.54
C CYS A 133 3.86 -6.97 -13.65
N SER A 134 4.16 -5.70 -13.32
CA SER A 134 4.10 -4.59 -14.28
C SER A 134 5.44 -4.33 -14.98
N PRO A 135 5.47 -4.17 -16.31
CA PRO A 135 6.68 -3.80 -17.05
C PRO A 135 7.16 -2.37 -16.80
N VAL A 136 6.31 -1.52 -16.21
CA VAL A 136 6.64 -0.13 -15.87
C VAL A 136 6.93 0.05 -14.38
N SER A 137 6.95 -1.05 -13.60
CA SER A 137 7.26 -0.98 -12.17
C SER A 137 8.70 -0.56 -11.93
N THR A 138 8.88 0.43 -11.07
CA THR A 138 10.20 0.89 -10.63
C THR A 138 10.95 -0.17 -9.83
N SER A 139 10.23 -0.99 -9.06
CA SER A 139 10.84 -2.09 -8.30
C SER A 139 11.34 -3.20 -9.23
N ALA A 140 10.53 -3.61 -10.21
CA ALA A 140 10.91 -4.65 -11.16
C ALA A 140 12.05 -4.21 -12.10
N LEU A 141 12.03 -2.95 -12.55
CA LEU A 141 13.13 -2.35 -13.31
C LEU A 141 14.43 -2.31 -12.51
N LEU A 142 14.36 -1.98 -11.22
CA LEU A 142 15.52 -2.01 -10.34
C LEU A 142 16.09 -3.43 -10.20
N VAL A 143 15.23 -4.44 -10.00
CA VAL A 143 15.69 -5.85 -9.92
C VAL A 143 16.39 -6.26 -11.22
N ALA A 144 15.80 -5.93 -12.37
CA ALA A 144 16.40 -6.21 -13.67
C ALA A 144 17.78 -5.53 -13.82
N GLN A 145 17.91 -4.28 -13.35
CA GLN A 145 19.15 -3.53 -13.39
C GLN A 145 20.24 -4.12 -12.49
N VAL A 146 19.93 -4.44 -11.22
CA VAL A 146 20.94 -4.94 -10.26
C VAL A 146 21.36 -6.38 -10.55
N THR A 147 20.50 -7.18 -11.18
CA THR A 147 20.81 -8.56 -11.57
C THR A 147 21.41 -8.66 -12.98
N GLY A 148 21.31 -7.59 -13.79
CA GLY A 148 21.73 -7.59 -15.19
C GLY A 148 20.89 -8.52 -16.07
N THR A 149 19.58 -8.54 -15.86
CA THR A 149 18.61 -9.40 -16.56
C THR A 149 17.62 -8.57 -17.38
N ASN A 150 16.86 -9.24 -18.26
CA ASN A 150 15.81 -8.58 -19.04
C ASN A 150 14.50 -8.55 -18.25
N ILE A 151 13.88 -7.38 -18.15
CA ILE A 151 12.61 -7.19 -17.43
C ILE A 151 11.47 -8.09 -17.94
N TYR A 152 11.38 -8.34 -19.24
CA TYR A 152 10.32 -9.16 -19.81
C TYR A 152 10.50 -10.65 -19.49
N ASP A 153 11.74 -11.12 -19.42
CA ASP A 153 12.03 -12.50 -19.01
C ASP A 153 11.75 -12.69 -17.52
N ASN A 154 12.11 -11.71 -16.70
CA ASN A 154 11.74 -11.69 -15.29
C ASN A 154 10.23 -11.75 -15.11
N ILE A 155 9.46 -10.91 -15.83
CA ILE A 155 7.99 -10.89 -15.76
C ILE A 155 7.38 -12.23 -16.14
N ARG A 156 7.90 -12.91 -17.19
CA ARG A 156 7.45 -14.26 -17.53
C ARG A 156 7.68 -15.25 -16.40
N GLY A 157 8.85 -15.20 -15.76
CA GLY A 157 9.14 -16.01 -14.57
C GLY A 157 8.20 -15.68 -13.41
N MET A 158 7.99 -14.38 -13.17
CA MET A 158 7.14 -13.87 -12.11
C MET A 158 5.67 -14.31 -12.26
N ILE A 159 5.10 -14.25 -13.47
CA ILE A 159 3.74 -14.70 -13.74
C ILE A 159 3.60 -16.19 -13.43
N ARG A 160 4.56 -17.02 -13.85
CA ARG A 160 4.54 -18.47 -13.59
C ARG A 160 4.50 -18.79 -12.09
N THR A 161 5.26 -18.06 -11.27
CA THR A 161 5.27 -18.30 -9.81
C THR A 161 4.08 -17.71 -9.08
N CYS A 162 3.32 -16.80 -9.70
CA CYS A 162 2.26 -16.05 -9.01
C CYS A 162 0.84 -16.53 -9.27
N ILE A 163 0.60 -17.30 -10.34
CA ILE A 163 -0.75 -17.80 -10.65
C ILE A 163 -1.36 -18.54 -9.45
N LEU A 164 -0.62 -19.48 -8.85
CA LEU A 164 -1.15 -20.25 -7.73
C LEU A 164 -1.34 -19.38 -6.46
N PRO A 165 -0.35 -18.59 -6.00
CA PRO A 165 -0.56 -17.64 -4.90
C PRO A 165 -1.70 -16.66 -5.12
N PHE A 166 -1.92 -16.19 -6.35
CA PHE A 166 -3.01 -15.29 -6.71
C PHE A 166 -4.37 -15.97 -6.53
N VAL A 167 -4.54 -17.18 -7.09
CA VAL A 167 -5.78 -17.96 -6.97
C VAL A 167 -6.06 -18.34 -5.51
N LEU A 168 -5.04 -18.74 -4.75
CA LEU A 168 -5.19 -19.03 -3.32
C LEU A 168 -5.56 -17.79 -2.51
N SER A 169 -4.98 -16.62 -2.82
CA SER A 169 -5.36 -15.35 -2.18
C SER A 169 -6.81 -14.99 -2.48
N LEU A 170 -7.25 -15.16 -3.73
CA LEU A 170 -8.64 -14.96 -4.12
C LEU A 170 -9.58 -15.88 -3.33
N GLY A 171 -9.22 -17.15 -3.18
CA GLY A 171 -9.97 -18.13 -2.38
C GLY A 171 -10.03 -17.75 -0.90
N ILE A 172 -8.92 -17.30 -0.32
CA ILE A 172 -8.88 -16.81 1.07
C ILE A 172 -9.81 -15.60 1.23
N PHE A 173 -9.72 -14.60 0.35
CA PHE A 173 -10.56 -13.41 0.44
C PHE A 173 -12.05 -13.71 0.22
N ALA A 174 -12.37 -14.64 -0.68
CA ALA A 174 -13.73 -15.11 -0.88
C ALA A 174 -14.24 -15.84 0.36
N GLY A 175 -13.44 -16.77 0.91
CA GLY A 175 -13.76 -17.49 2.13
C GLY A 175 -13.96 -16.57 3.34
N THR A 176 -13.08 -15.58 3.53
CA THR A 176 -13.27 -14.57 4.57
C THR A 176 -14.54 -13.77 4.35
N GLY A 177 -14.85 -13.41 3.10
CA GLY A 177 -16.08 -12.69 2.77
C GLY A 177 -17.34 -13.51 3.05
N TYR A 178 -17.32 -14.83 2.82
CA TYR A 178 -18.44 -15.72 3.13
C TYR A 178 -18.63 -15.95 4.63
N LEU A 179 -17.52 -16.05 5.38
CA LEU A 179 -17.54 -16.21 6.84
C LEU A 179 -17.97 -14.93 7.56
N MET A 180 -17.79 -13.78 6.91
CA MET A 180 -18.44 -12.53 7.31
C MET A 180 -19.91 -12.65 6.94
N GLU A 181 -20.65 -13.36 7.79
CA GLU A 181 -22.10 -13.49 7.72
C GLU A 181 -22.69 -12.11 7.42
N SER A 182 -23.51 -12.04 6.38
CA SER A 182 -24.14 -10.80 5.95
C SER A 182 -25.00 -10.34 7.11
N ALA A 183 -24.48 -9.42 7.94
CA ALA A 183 -25.34 -8.53 8.70
C ALA A 183 -26.40 -8.08 7.70
N SER A 184 -27.64 -8.39 8.01
CA SER A 184 -28.81 -8.25 7.15
C SER A 184 -29.07 -6.76 6.92
N THR A 185 -28.23 -6.10 6.13
CA THR A 185 -28.25 -4.65 5.86
C THR A 185 -28.32 -4.33 4.37
N ALA A 186 -28.25 -5.30 3.46
CA ALA A 186 -28.31 -5.05 2.01
C ALA A 186 -29.61 -4.34 1.58
N THR A 187 -30.73 -4.65 2.22
CA THR A 187 -32.03 -3.98 1.96
C THR A 187 -32.21 -2.64 2.68
N ASN A 188 -31.41 -2.30 3.70
CA ASN A 188 -31.56 -1.06 4.46
C ASN A 188 -30.56 0.04 4.06
N VAL A 189 -29.36 -0.29 3.56
CA VAL A 189 -28.30 0.72 3.34
C VAL A 189 -28.68 1.72 2.25
N THR A 190 -29.27 1.25 1.15
CA THR A 190 -29.71 2.14 0.06
C THR A 190 -30.83 3.06 0.52
N ASP A 191 -31.79 2.53 1.28
CA ASP A 191 -32.90 3.31 1.83
C ASP A 191 -32.40 4.35 2.82
N ILE A 192 -31.48 3.99 3.73
CA ILE A 192 -30.84 4.92 4.65
C ILE A 192 -30.10 6.03 3.88
N PHE A 193 -29.27 5.69 2.89
CA PHE A 193 -28.54 6.70 2.13
C PHE A 193 -29.42 7.59 1.28
N SER A 194 -30.54 7.09 0.77
CA SER A 194 -31.50 7.89 0.00
C SER A 194 -32.16 9.01 0.83
N GLN A 195 -32.16 8.90 2.16
CA GLN A 195 -32.65 9.96 3.06
C GLN A 195 -31.69 11.14 3.16
N PHE A 196 -30.38 10.92 2.97
CA PHE A 196 -29.33 11.92 3.18
C PHE A 196 -28.66 12.38 1.87
N TYR A 197 -28.76 11.59 0.80
CA TYR A 197 -28.13 11.85 -0.48
C TYR A 197 -29.12 11.74 -1.64
N ASN A 198 -28.96 12.62 -2.62
CA ASN A 198 -29.58 12.42 -3.93
C ASN A 198 -28.76 11.38 -4.72
N LEU A 199 -29.14 10.11 -4.63
CA LEU A 199 -28.44 9.00 -5.27
C LEU A 199 -28.72 8.97 -6.77
N HIS A 200 -27.74 9.40 -7.57
CA HIS A 200 -27.81 9.38 -9.03
C HIS A 200 -26.49 8.89 -9.64
N TRP A 201 -26.54 8.26 -10.82
CA TRP A 201 -25.38 7.62 -11.45
C TRP A 201 -24.23 8.59 -11.78
N THR A 202 -24.51 9.88 -11.91
CA THR A 202 -23.50 10.95 -12.08
C THR A 202 -22.52 11.01 -10.91
N LEU A 203 -22.91 10.53 -9.73
CA LEU A 203 -22.04 10.42 -8.56
C LEU A 203 -20.88 9.43 -8.75
N LEU A 204 -20.92 8.59 -9.80
CA LEU A 204 -19.79 7.73 -10.17
C LEU A 204 -18.67 8.48 -10.89
N PHE A 205 -18.92 9.68 -11.43
CA PHE A 205 -17.91 10.36 -12.26
C PHE A 205 -16.57 10.57 -11.56
N PRO A 206 -16.49 11.03 -10.30
CA PRO A 206 -15.21 11.17 -9.61
C PRO A 206 -14.41 9.86 -9.55
N ALA A 207 -15.09 8.73 -9.38
CA ALA A 207 -14.47 7.41 -9.35
C ALA A 207 -14.09 6.89 -10.74
N ALA A 208 -14.98 7.06 -11.71
CA ALA A 208 -14.75 6.70 -13.10
C ALA A 208 -13.54 7.45 -13.68
N THR A 209 -13.38 8.74 -13.37
CA THR A 209 -12.22 9.50 -13.83
C THR A 209 -10.91 8.95 -13.28
N ILE A 210 -10.88 8.50 -12.02
CA ILE A 210 -9.67 7.88 -11.45
C ILE A 210 -9.25 6.65 -12.27
N LEU A 211 -10.21 5.78 -12.58
CA LEU A 211 -10.00 4.57 -13.37
C LEU A 211 -9.57 4.88 -14.81
N ILE A 212 -10.32 5.74 -15.49
CA ILE A 212 -10.08 6.10 -16.89
C ILE A 212 -8.71 6.76 -17.05
N LEU A 213 -8.42 7.78 -16.24
CA LEU A 213 -7.15 8.52 -16.33
C LEU A 213 -5.95 7.66 -15.89
N ALA A 214 -6.14 6.70 -14.98
CA ALA A 214 -5.10 5.74 -14.65
C ALA A 214 -4.83 4.76 -15.81
N CYS A 215 -5.86 4.31 -16.52
CA CYS A 215 -5.69 3.52 -17.75
C CYS A 215 -4.96 4.31 -18.85
N LEU A 216 -5.23 5.62 -18.93
CA LEU A 216 -4.51 6.56 -19.81
C LEU A 216 -3.12 6.96 -19.28
N ARG A 217 -2.66 6.37 -18.16
CA ARG A 217 -1.36 6.64 -17.54
C ARG A 217 -1.09 8.11 -17.21
N VAL A 218 -2.15 8.86 -16.88
CA VAL A 218 -2.05 10.26 -16.43
C VAL A 218 -1.41 10.30 -15.05
N ASN A 219 -0.62 11.35 -14.78
CA ASN A 219 0.04 11.53 -13.49
C ASN A 219 -0.98 11.47 -12.33
N ILE A 220 -0.68 10.69 -11.30
CA ILE A 220 -1.58 10.47 -10.15
C ILE A 220 -2.05 11.76 -9.49
N LYS A 221 -1.19 12.77 -9.38
CA LYS A 221 -1.56 14.06 -8.76
C LYS A 221 -2.63 14.77 -9.58
N LEU A 222 -2.48 14.79 -10.91
CA LEU A 222 -3.47 15.39 -11.79
C LEU A 222 -4.78 14.60 -11.77
N ASN A 223 -4.68 13.27 -11.78
CA ASN A 223 -5.83 12.38 -11.70
C ASN A 223 -6.67 12.64 -10.43
N MET A 224 -6.01 12.73 -9.28
CA MET A 224 -6.66 13.06 -8.01
C MET A 224 -7.22 14.48 -7.99
N ALA A 225 -6.51 15.47 -8.55
CA ALA A 225 -7.00 16.85 -8.63
C ALA A 225 -8.32 16.95 -9.42
N ILE A 226 -8.42 16.25 -10.55
CA ILE A 226 -9.64 16.20 -11.37
C ILE A 226 -10.78 15.55 -10.57
N SER A 227 -10.53 14.43 -9.91
CA SER A 227 -11.54 13.73 -9.09
C SER A 227 -12.01 14.58 -7.89
N ILE A 228 -11.09 15.27 -7.21
CA ILE A 228 -11.39 16.23 -6.13
C ILE A 228 -12.31 17.34 -6.64
N LEU A 229 -11.96 17.95 -7.78
CA LEU A 229 -12.73 19.03 -8.37
C LEU A 229 -14.14 18.59 -8.76
N LEU A 230 -14.27 17.42 -9.41
CA LEU A 230 -15.58 16.85 -9.74
C LEU A 230 -16.40 16.54 -8.49
N SER A 231 -15.77 16.01 -7.43
CA SER A 231 -16.46 15.71 -6.17
C SER A 231 -16.96 16.99 -5.50
N ALA A 232 -16.17 18.06 -5.50
CA ALA A 232 -16.60 19.36 -4.99
C ALA A 232 -17.79 19.93 -5.77
N ILE A 233 -17.75 19.84 -7.11
CA ILE A 233 -18.86 20.28 -7.96
C ILE A 233 -20.13 19.48 -7.65
N LEU A 234 -20.05 18.16 -7.49
CA LEU A 234 -21.20 17.32 -7.18
C LEU A 234 -21.73 17.57 -5.76
N ALA A 235 -20.84 17.77 -4.78
CA ALA A 235 -21.23 18.12 -3.41
C ALA A 235 -22.01 19.45 -3.38
N TRP A 236 -21.57 20.43 -4.16
CA TRP A 236 -22.28 21.71 -4.29
C TRP A 236 -23.59 21.59 -5.08
N SER A 237 -23.54 21.06 -6.30
CA SER A 237 -24.68 21.10 -7.23
C SER A 237 -25.76 20.05 -6.93
N MET A 238 -25.38 18.83 -6.53
CA MET A 238 -26.32 17.73 -6.33
C MET A 238 -26.73 17.53 -4.88
N GLN A 239 -25.82 17.76 -3.93
CA GLN A 239 -26.11 17.62 -2.49
C GLN A 239 -26.42 18.96 -1.81
N GLY A 240 -26.33 20.09 -2.54
CA GLY A 240 -26.66 21.42 -2.01
C GLY A 240 -25.70 21.93 -0.93
N MET A 241 -24.48 21.38 -0.84
CA MET A 241 -23.52 21.77 0.18
C MET A 241 -22.92 23.15 -0.10
N ALA A 242 -22.96 24.03 0.90
CA ALA A 242 -22.39 25.37 0.79
C ALA A 242 -20.86 25.33 0.54
N PRO A 243 -20.30 26.23 -0.29
CA PRO A 243 -18.87 26.26 -0.59
C PRO A 243 -17.97 26.36 0.65
N GLU A 244 -18.41 27.06 1.69
CA GLU A 244 -17.68 27.18 2.95
C GLU A 244 -17.54 25.82 3.64
N LYS A 245 -18.63 25.04 3.65
CA LYS A 245 -18.65 23.70 4.24
C LYS A 245 -17.82 22.71 3.42
N ILE A 246 -17.75 22.88 2.11
CA ILE A 246 -16.85 22.09 1.24
C ILE A 246 -15.40 22.35 1.63
N CYS A 247 -14.98 23.62 1.77
CA CYS A 247 -13.63 23.96 2.22
C CYS A 247 -13.30 23.42 3.61
N GLU A 248 -14.24 23.52 4.55
CA GLU A 248 -14.10 22.93 5.89
C GLU A 248 -13.91 21.41 5.82
N THR A 249 -14.71 20.73 4.97
CA THR A 249 -14.65 19.28 4.75
C THR A 249 -13.29 18.85 4.18
N MET A 250 -12.67 19.66 3.31
CA MET A 250 -11.32 19.36 2.81
C MET A 250 -10.29 19.34 3.94
N ILE A 251 -10.42 20.23 4.93
CA ILE A 251 -9.45 20.39 6.02
C ILE A 251 -9.70 19.38 7.14
N PHE A 252 -10.92 19.38 7.68
CA PHE A 252 -11.29 18.64 8.89
C PHE A 252 -11.82 17.23 8.60
N GLY A 253 -12.20 16.95 7.36
CA GLY A 253 -12.88 15.72 6.97
C GLY A 253 -14.40 15.90 6.91
N TYR A 254 -15.08 14.91 6.34
CA TYR A 254 -16.53 14.92 6.27
C TYR A 254 -17.14 14.41 7.56
N SER A 255 -18.05 15.19 8.14
CA SER A 255 -18.85 14.80 9.30
C SER A 255 -20.25 14.46 8.82
N ALA A 256 -20.56 13.16 8.76
CA ALA A 256 -21.88 12.70 8.36
C ALA A 256 -22.88 12.79 9.54
N PRO A 257 -24.19 12.82 9.26
CA PRO A 257 -25.24 12.71 10.28
C PRO A 257 -25.06 11.47 11.17
N GLU A 258 -25.54 11.54 12.42
CA GLU A 258 -25.32 10.48 13.44
C GLU A 258 -25.67 9.08 12.92
N ASP A 259 -26.78 8.94 12.19
CA ASP A 259 -27.28 7.66 11.66
C ASP A 259 -26.32 6.96 10.69
N ILE A 260 -25.45 7.71 10.01
CA ILE A 260 -24.50 7.19 9.01
C ILE A 260 -23.05 7.56 9.32
N SER A 261 -22.79 8.14 10.50
CA SER A 261 -21.49 8.69 10.87
C SER A 261 -20.41 7.63 10.91
N GLU A 262 -20.71 6.44 11.43
CA GLU A 262 -19.74 5.33 11.47
C GLU A 262 -19.36 4.83 10.06
N MET A 263 -20.27 4.94 9.09
CA MET A 263 -20.08 4.44 7.73
C MET A 263 -19.40 5.46 6.83
N LEU A 264 -19.74 6.75 7.00
CA LEU A 264 -19.42 7.80 6.04
C LEU A 264 -18.61 8.96 6.61
N SER A 265 -18.42 9.10 7.92
CA SER A 265 -17.54 10.16 8.44
C SER A 265 -16.06 9.85 8.20
N GLY A 266 -15.27 10.86 7.88
CA GLY A 266 -13.81 10.76 7.80
C GLY A 266 -13.16 11.48 6.61
N GLY A 267 -11.88 11.14 6.37
CA GLY A 267 -11.02 11.82 5.40
C GLY A 267 -10.43 13.12 5.96
N GLY A 268 -10.12 14.05 5.05
CA GLY A 268 -9.60 15.38 5.36
C GLY A 268 -8.09 15.43 5.48
N LEU A 269 -7.53 16.65 5.40
CA LEU A 269 -6.11 16.91 5.57
C LEU A 269 -5.63 16.50 6.97
N LEU A 270 -6.39 16.84 8.02
CA LEU A 270 -6.03 16.54 9.41
C LEU A 270 -5.92 15.04 9.70
N GLY A 271 -6.81 14.23 9.12
CA GLY A 271 -6.76 12.77 9.22
C GLY A 271 -5.46 12.20 8.64
N MET A 272 -4.98 12.77 7.52
CA MET A 272 -3.76 12.33 6.85
C MET A 272 -2.48 12.87 7.48
N LEU A 273 -2.51 14.04 8.14
CA LEU A 273 -1.33 14.61 8.80
C LEU A 273 -0.74 13.66 9.86
N LYS A 274 -1.59 12.95 10.62
CA LYS A 274 -1.13 11.95 11.59
C LYS A 274 -0.31 10.84 10.91
N MET A 275 -0.75 10.40 9.73
CA MET A 275 -0.05 9.36 8.95
C MET A 275 1.23 9.89 8.30
N CYS A 276 1.20 11.11 7.75
CA CYS A 276 2.40 11.80 7.29
C CYS A 276 3.47 11.88 8.39
N GLY A 277 3.08 12.18 9.64
CA GLY A 277 3.99 12.20 10.78
C GLY A 277 4.65 10.85 11.07
N THR A 278 3.89 9.74 11.01
CA THR A 278 4.46 8.39 11.19
C THR A 278 5.44 8.02 10.07
N ILE A 279 5.17 8.42 8.84
CA ILE A 279 6.05 8.20 7.69
C ILE A 279 7.31 9.06 7.79
N LEU A 280 7.18 10.31 8.22
CA LEU A 280 8.32 11.22 8.41
C LEU A 280 9.33 10.63 9.40
N ILE A 281 8.85 10.15 10.56
CA ILE A 281 9.72 9.53 11.57
C ILE A 281 10.41 8.29 11.00
N SER A 282 9.68 7.49 10.22
CA SER A 282 10.21 6.29 9.56
C SER A 282 11.28 6.62 8.51
N LEU A 283 11.10 7.72 7.76
CA LEU A 283 12.09 8.21 6.78
C LEU A 283 13.36 8.74 7.45
N THR A 284 13.24 9.44 8.57
CA THR A 284 14.38 9.90 9.38
C THR A 284 15.20 8.71 9.87
N PHE A 285 14.52 7.65 10.34
CA PHE A 285 15.15 6.41 10.76
C PHE A 285 15.95 5.74 9.63
N VAL A 286 15.37 5.62 8.43
CA VAL A 286 16.06 5.09 7.23
C VAL A 286 17.35 5.87 6.93
N GLY A 287 17.29 7.20 6.97
CA GLY A 287 18.45 8.07 6.73
C GLY A 287 19.59 7.83 7.72
N LEU A 288 19.26 7.64 9.00
CA LEU A 288 20.23 7.37 10.06
C LEU A 288 20.89 6.00 9.94
N ILE A 289 20.13 4.93 9.65
CA ILE A 289 20.75 3.60 9.47
C ILE A 289 21.69 3.60 8.27
N LYS A 290 21.31 4.27 7.18
CA LYS A 290 22.17 4.39 6.00
C LYS A 290 23.45 5.17 6.30
N GLY A 291 23.34 6.29 7.02
CA GLY A 291 24.47 7.17 7.32
C GLY A 291 25.43 6.64 8.39
N THR A 292 24.96 5.82 9.33
CA THR A 292 25.78 5.26 10.44
C THR A 292 26.57 4.00 10.06
N GLY A 293 26.44 3.51 8.83
CA GLY A 293 27.18 2.34 8.34
C GLY A 293 26.80 1.02 9.02
N ILE A 294 25.67 0.96 9.74
CA ILE A 294 25.16 -0.28 10.38
C ILE A 294 24.90 -1.36 9.31
N LEU A 295 24.44 -0.96 8.13
CA LEU A 295 24.18 -1.85 6.99
C LEU A 295 25.41 -2.70 6.61
N GLU A 296 26.61 -2.11 6.62
CA GLU A 296 27.87 -2.78 6.26
C GLU A 296 28.23 -3.91 7.24
N LYS A 297 27.97 -3.73 8.54
CA LYS A 297 28.26 -4.73 9.58
C LYS A 297 27.28 -5.90 9.57
N VAL A 298 26.04 -5.65 9.15
CA VAL A 298 25.03 -6.71 8.95
C VAL A 298 25.39 -7.60 7.76
N LYS A 299 26.03 -7.06 6.70
CA LYS A 299 26.49 -7.86 5.54
C LYS A 299 27.39 -9.04 5.95
N VAL A 300 28.31 -8.82 6.87
CA VAL A 300 29.30 -9.83 7.31
C VAL A 300 28.65 -10.95 8.13
N LEU A 301 27.64 -10.62 8.96
CA LEU A 301 26.95 -11.60 9.80
C LEU A 301 26.11 -12.58 8.96
N ILE A 302 25.49 -12.08 7.88
CA ILE A 302 24.60 -12.86 7.01
C ILE A 302 25.37 -13.84 6.13
N SER A 303 26.55 -13.45 5.63
CA SER A 303 27.39 -14.33 4.79
C SER A 303 27.72 -15.68 5.47
N ARG A 304 27.90 -15.69 6.80
CA ARG A 304 28.23 -16.89 7.58
C ARG A 304 27.05 -17.83 7.85
N LEU A 305 25.81 -17.33 7.80
CA LEU A 305 24.60 -18.12 8.02
C LEU A 305 24.05 -18.79 6.74
N SER A 306 24.53 -18.37 5.57
CA SER A 306 24.02 -18.83 4.26
C SER A 306 24.23 -20.34 3.98
N HIS A 307 25.19 -21.00 4.62
CA HIS A 307 25.60 -22.38 4.28
C HIS A 307 24.68 -23.52 4.77
N ARG A 308 23.55 -23.24 5.44
CA ARG A 308 22.70 -24.29 6.07
C ARG A 308 21.29 -24.42 5.46
N ILE A 309 20.91 -23.58 4.49
CA ILE A 309 19.53 -23.46 3.97
C ILE A 309 19.54 -23.58 2.44
N SER A 310 18.40 -23.91 1.82
CA SER A 310 18.23 -23.87 0.35
C SER A 310 18.56 -22.48 -0.23
N PRO A 311 18.95 -22.36 -1.51
CA PRO A 311 19.33 -21.08 -2.11
C PRO A 311 18.24 -20.01 -1.99
N PHE A 312 16.97 -20.36 -2.27
CA PHE A 312 15.85 -19.43 -2.05
C PHE A 312 15.69 -19.08 -0.58
N GLY A 313 15.87 -20.04 0.32
CA GLY A 313 15.71 -19.77 1.74
C GLY A 313 16.79 -18.86 2.32
N CYS A 314 18.01 -18.94 1.81
CA CYS A 314 19.05 -17.96 2.07
C CYS A 314 18.65 -16.58 1.55
N THR A 315 18.14 -16.48 0.31
CA THR A 315 17.67 -15.20 -0.24
C THR A 315 16.52 -14.61 0.56
N LEU A 316 15.54 -15.43 0.99
CA LEU A 316 14.43 -14.99 1.82
C LEU A 316 14.90 -14.49 3.19
N PHE A 317 15.80 -15.20 3.84
CA PHE A 317 16.36 -14.78 5.13
C PHE A 317 17.12 -13.45 5.00
N THR A 318 17.95 -13.32 3.96
CA THR A 318 18.64 -12.07 3.64
C THR A 318 17.66 -10.95 3.34
N ALA A 319 16.60 -11.21 2.58
CA ALA A 319 15.55 -10.24 2.27
C ALA A 319 14.84 -9.75 3.54
N ILE A 320 14.51 -10.63 4.48
CA ILE A 320 13.91 -10.26 5.77
C ILE A 320 14.85 -9.35 6.53
N LEU A 321 16.11 -9.74 6.72
CA LEU A 321 17.07 -8.93 7.48
C LEU A 321 17.35 -7.58 6.82
N THR A 322 17.59 -7.56 5.51
CA THR A 322 17.84 -6.31 4.78
C THR A 322 16.60 -5.43 4.73
N SER A 323 15.39 -5.98 4.61
CA SER A 323 14.16 -5.18 4.65
C SER A 323 13.88 -4.62 6.05
N MET A 324 14.15 -5.41 7.11
CA MET A 324 14.00 -4.97 8.51
C MET A 324 14.97 -3.85 8.88
N THR A 325 16.19 -3.90 8.34
CA THR A 325 17.26 -2.94 8.65
C THR A 325 17.28 -1.73 7.73
N SER A 326 17.04 -1.90 6.43
CA SER A 326 17.08 -0.79 5.47
C SER A 326 15.79 0.04 5.46
N CYS A 327 14.65 -0.56 5.82
CA CYS A 327 13.31 0.04 5.84
C CYS A 327 12.90 0.74 4.54
N ASN A 328 13.59 0.42 3.45
CA ASN A 328 13.40 0.94 2.12
C ASN A 328 13.55 -0.22 1.14
N GLN A 329 12.51 -0.46 0.36
CA GLN A 329 12.44 -1.55 -0.61
C GLN A 329 13.60 -1.52 -1.60
N THR A 330 13.95 -0.35 -2.14
CA THR A 330 15.07 -0.18 -3.08
C THR A 330 16.39 -0.65 -2.48
N MET A 331 16.66 -0.28 -1.22
CA MET A 331 17.91 -0.67 -0.55
C MET A 331 17.92 -2.15 -0.20
N SER A 332 16.79 -2.71 0.24
CA SER A 332 16.70 -4.15 0.48
C SER A 332 16.97 -4.95 -0.79
N ILE A 333 16.44 -4.51 -1.95
CA ILE A 333 16.67 -5.18 -3.24
C ILE A 333 18.16 -5.22 -3.58
N VAL A 334 18.83 -4.06 -3.52
CA VAL A 334 20.27 -3.94 -3.84
C VAL A 334 21.11 -4.81 -2.91
N LEU A 335 20.90 -4.71 -1.60
CA LEU A 335 21.66 -5.46 -0.61
C LEU A 335 21.42 -6.97 -0.71
N THR A 336 20.17 -7.38 -0.94
CA THR A 336 19.82 -8.79 -1.10
C THR A 336 20.51 -9.36 -2.35
N ASN A 337 20.55 -8.61 -3.45
CA ASN A 337 21.27 -9.02 -4.65
C ASN A 337 22.78 -9.18 -4.39
N GLU A 338 23.44 -8.17 -3.82
CA GLU A 338 24.88 -8.22 -3.50
C GLU A 338 25.22 -9.43 -2.61
N MET A 339 24.41 -9.69 -1.59
CA MET A 339 24.65 -10.78 -0.64
C MET A 339 24.34 -12.17 -1.21
N CYS A 340 23.40 -12.28 -2.15
CA CYS A 340 22.96 -13.57 -2.70
C CYS A 340 23.63 -13.89 -4.05
N GLU A 341 24.51 -13.02 -4.55
CA GLU A 341 25.18 -13.21 -5.84
C GLU A 341 26.02 -14.50 -5.89
N SER A 342 26.72 -14.83 -4.80
CA SER A 342 27.50 -16.06 -4.68
C SER A 342 26.64 -17.30 -4.40
N VAL A 343 25.42 -17.12 -3.89
CA VAL A 343 24.49 -18.20 -3.52
C VAL A 343 23.67 -18.64 -4.74
N VAL A 344 23.28 -17.69 -5.60
CA VAL A 344 22.48 -17.93 -6.81
C VAL A 344 23.21 -17.32 -8.00
N THR A 345 23.95 -18.16 -8.72
CA THR A 345 24.80 -17.76 -9.85
C THR A 345 23.99 -17.47 -11.12
N ASP A 346 22.86 -18.16 -11.32
CA ASP A 346 21.93 -17.86 -12.40
C ASP A 346 21.22 -16.52 -12.11
N LYS A 347 21.50 -15.53 -12.95
CA LYS A 347 20.97 -14.17 -12.83
C LYS A 347 19.45 -14.10 -12.93
N ASN A 348 18.82 -14.89 -13.82
CA ASN A 348 17.36 -14.91 -13.99
C ASN A 348 16.69 -15.55 -12.77
N LYS A 349 17.29 -16.63 -12.26
CA LYS A 349 16.82 -17.28 -11.03
C LYS A 349 16.98 -16.35 -9.82
N ARG A 350 18.10 -15.63 -9.73
CA ARG A 350 18.35 -14.65 -8.68
C ARG A 350 17.36 -13.48 -8.73
N ALA A 351 17.08 -12.94 -9.92
CA ALA A 351 16.06 -11.91 -10.11
C ALA A 351 14.70 -12.38 -9.60
N LEU A 352 14.26 -13.57 -10.02
CA LEU A 352 12.99 -14.15 -9.55
C LEU A 352 12.97 -14.36 -8.03
N PHE A 353 14.09 -14.76 -7.42
CA PHE A 353 14.16 -14.93 -5.96
C PHE A 353 14.05 -13.61 -5.22
N ILE A 354 14.69 -12.54 -5.71
CA ILE A 354 14.59 -11.20 -5.13
C ILE A 354 13.15 -10.67 -5.27
N GLU A 355 12.51 -10.87 -6.42
CA GLU A 355 11.09 -10.54 -6.65
C GLU A 355 10.15 -11.31 -5.72
N ASN A 356 10.44 -12.58 -5.46
CA ASN A 356 9.66 -13.43 -4.54
C ASN A 356 10.03 -13.24 -3.07
N SER A 357 11.01 -12.38 -2.74
CA SER A 357 11.45 -12.17 -1.36
C SER A 357 11.55 -10.69 -1.03
N SER A 358 12.64 -10.01 -1.36
CA SER A 358 12.92 -8.62 -0.98
C SER A 358 11.80 -7.64 -1.36
N VAL A 359 11.25 -7.76 -2.58
CA VAL A 359 10.16 -6.88 -3.04
C VAL A 359 8.91 -7.04 -2.17
N VAL A 360 8.55 -8.28 -1.85
CA VAL A 360 7.30 -8.63 -1.15
C VAL A 360 7.43 -8.50 0.36
N VAL A 361 8.53 -8.97 0.93
CA VAL A 361 8.84 -8.92 2.37
C VAL A 361 8.94 -7.47 2.83
N ALA A 362 9.46 -6.56 2.00
CA ALA A 362 9.45 -5.13 2.31
C ALA A 362 8.03 -4.58 2.52
N GLY A 363 7.00 -5.13 1.87
CA GLY A 363 5.59 -4.77 2.08
C GLY A 363 4.96 -5.38 3.34
N ILE A 364 5.54 -6.47 3.85
CA ILE A 364 5.10 -7.11 5.10
C ILE A 364 5.68 -6.41 6.33
N ILE A 365 6.87 -5.82 6.23
CA ILE A 365 7.49 -5.25 7.43
C ILE A 365 6.73 -3.98 7.86
N PRO A 366 6.10 -3.97 9.06
CA PRO A 366 5.19 -2.91 9.48
C PRO A 366 5.79 -1.51 9.48
N TRP A 367 7.11 -1.40 9.70
CA TRP A 367 7.85 -0.14 9.75
C TRP A 367 8.63 0.16 8.46
N SER A 368 8.51 -0.67 7.43
CA SER A 368 9.09 -0.42 6.11
C SER A 368 8.24 0.58 5.33
N MET A 369 8.90 1.43 4.54
CA MET A 369 8.23 2.39 3.66
C MET A 369 7.28 1.73 2.67
N ALA A 370 7.60 0.53 2.20
CA ALA A 370 6.77 -0.21 1.27
C ALA A 370 5.46 -0.73 1.91
N SER A 371 5.39 -0.79 3.24
CA SER A 371 4.17 -1.10 3.98
C SER A 371 3.44 0.18 4.41
N LEU A 372 4.16 1.09 5.06
CA LEU A 372 3.60 2.30 5.68
C LEU A 372 2.96 3.25 4.68
N VAL A 373 3.58 3.48 3.53
CA VAL A 373 3.08 4.46 2.56
C VAL A 373 1.80 3.98 1.88
N PRO A 374 1.73 2.75 1.32
CA PRO A 374 0.46 2.25 0.78
C PRO A 374 -0.66 2.18 1.82
N LEU A 375 -0.39 1.64 3.02
CA LEU A 375 -1.42 1.54 4.07
C LEU A 375 -1.90 2.92 4.52
N GLY A 376 -0.98 3.88 4.66
CA GLY A 376 -1.36 5.24 4.96
C GLY A 376 -2.11 5.93 3.82
N ALA A 377 -1.73 5.65 2.57
CA ALA A 377 -2.41 6.24 1.42
C ALA A 377 -3.83 5.69 1.21
N MET A 378 -4.14 4.47 1.67
CA MET A 378 -5.50 3.95 1.62
C MET A 378 -6.31 4.24 2.90
N GLY A 379 -5.69 4.69 4.00
CA GLY A 379 -6.38 4.89 5.27
C GLY A 379 -6.45 3.64 6.17
N ALA A 380 -5.64 2.61 5.89
CA ALA A 380 -5.72 1.32 6.58
C ALA A 380 -4.76 1.23 7.78
N PRO A 381 -5.12 0.49 8.85
CA PRO A 381 -4.25 0.27 9.99
C PRO A 381 -3.06 -0.63 9.62
N THR A 382 -1.96 -0.52 10.36
CA THR A 382 -0.76 -1.35 10.13
C THR A 382 -1.02 -2.85 10.34
N SER A 383 -2.03 -3.22 11.13
CA SER A 383 -2.47 -4.61 11.31
C SER A 383 -2.93 -5.27 10.00
N SER A 384 -3.24 -4.49 8.96
CA SER A 384 -3.61 -4.98 7.63
C SER A 384 -2.54 -5.86 6.99
N VAL A 385 -1.27 -5.63 7.35
CA VAL A 385 -0.13 -6.46 6.98
C VAL A 385 -0.38 -7.94 7.27
N LEU A 386 -1.06 -8.28 8.38
CA LEU A 386 -1.29 -9.67 8.78
C LEU A 386 -2.27 -10.38 7.83
N PHE A 387 -3.14 -9.61 7.16
CA PHE A 387 -4.15 -10.11 6.24
C PHE A 387 -3.71 -10.01 4.77
N ALA A 388 -2.46 -9.61 4.51
CA ALA A 388 -1.90 -9.45 3.17
C ALA A 388 -1.54 -10.81 2.53
N ALA A 389 -2.54 -11.69 2.36
CA ALA A 389 -2.40 -13.10 2.01
C ALA A 389 -1.45 -13.37 0.84
N TYR A 390 -1.53 -12.57 -0.24
CA TYR A 390 -0.67 -12.74 -1.42
C TYR A 390 0.82 -12.60 -1.08
N LEU A 391 1.17 -11.62 -0.23
CA LEU A 391 2.55 -11.35 0.13
C LEU A 391 3.15 -12.53 0.91
N TYR A 392 2.37 -13.26 1.70
CA TYR A 392 2.84 -14.47 2.38
C TYR A 392 2.89 -15.68 1.45
N LEU A 393 1.84 -15.89 0.68
CA LEU A 393 1.69 -17.07 -0.16
C LEU A 393 2.78 -17.16 -1.23
N ILE A 394 3.24 -16.04 -1.78
CA ILE A 394 4.24 -16.06 -2.86
C ILE A 394 5.60 -16.62 -2.40
N PHE A 395 6.14 -16.18 -1.27
CA PHE A 395 7.43 -16.71 -0.80
C PHE A 395 7.29 -18.10 -0.17
N ILE A 396 6.14 -18.42 0.44
CA ILE A 396 5.86 -19.78 0.92
C ILE A 396 5.82 -20.76 -0.26
N PHE A 397 5.11 -20.40 -1.32
CA PHE A 397 5.02 -21.21 -2.53
C PHE A 397 6.39 -21.40 -3.19
N GLN A 398 7.17 -20.32 -3.32
CA GLN A 398 8.52 -20.40 -3.87
C GLN A 398 9.42 -21.30 -3.02
N TRP A 399 9.33 -21.22 -1.69
CA TRP A 399 10.10 -22.07 -0.77
C TRP A 399 9.75 -23.56 -0.93
N ILE A 400 8.46 -23.90 -1.05
CA ILE A 400 8.01 -25.29 -1.22
C ILE A 400 8.47 -25.85 -2.57
N THR A 401 8.38 -25.04 -3.62
CA THR A 401 8.73 -25.47 -4.99
C THR A 401 10.24 -25.71 -5.12
N GLU A 402 11.06 -24.89 -4.47
CA GLU A 402 12.53 -25.04 -4.49
C GLU A 402 13.01 -26.24 -3.66
N LYS A 403 12.31 -26.66 -2.60
CA LYS A 403 12.68 -27.87 -1.84
C LYS A 403 12.44 -29.19 -2.60
N ARG A 404 11.60 -29.15 -3.64
CA ARG A 404 11.23 -30.32 -4.45
C ARG A 404 12.19 -30.58 -5.62
N ASN A 405 13.00 -29.59 -5.99
CA ASN A 405 14.04 -29.66 -7.01
C ASN A 405 15.41 -29.70 -6.33
#